data_AF-A0A8T6IP46-F1
#
_entry.id   AF-A0A8T6IP46-F1
#
_cell.length_a   1.000
_cell.length_b   1.000
_cell.length_c   1.000
_cell.angle_alpha   90.00
_cell.angle_beta   90.00
_cell.angle_gamma   90.00
#
_symmetry.space_group_name_H-M   'P 1'
#
loop_
_entity.id
_entity.type
_entity.pdbx_description
1 polymer ?
#
loop_
_entity_poly.entity_id
_entity_poly.type
_entity_poly.pdbx_seq_one_letter_code
_entity_poly.pdbx_strand_id
1 'polypeptide(L)'
;MPPRAAINIEDPAQLLPYLRGRRLIEDDEEPAFQALAGGVSNRAVLVKRKGRESWVIKQALNKLRVQVDWFSAPERIQREAAGLRSLASIIPGQVPEFVFEDIERNILAMTAVPQPHANWKTFV
;
A
#
# COMPACT_ATOMS: atom_id res chain seq x y z
N MET A 1 17.53 -19.30 6.91
CA MET A 1 16.52 -19.31 5.82
C MET A 1 16.98 -18.28 4.78
N PRO A 2 17.09 -18.59 3.49
CA PRO A 2 17.44 -17.59 2.50
C PRO A 2 16.38 -16.48 2.50
N PRO A 3 16.76 -15.19 2.34
CA PRO A 3 15.78 -14.11 2.28
C PRO A 3 14.83 -14.38 1.11
N ARG A 4 13.54 -14.42 1.42
CA ARG A 4 12.48 -14.61 0.44
C ARG A 4 12.56 -13.44 -0.55
N ALA A 5 12.49 -13.72 -1.86
CA ALA A 5 12.72 -12.72 -2.90
C ALA A 5 11.91 -11.43 -2.63
N ALA A 6 12.60 -10.29 -2.69
CA ALA A 6 11.99 -8.98 -2.52
C ALA A 6 11.08 -8.70 -3.72
N ILE A 7 9.79 -8.49 -3.48
CA ILE A 7 8.85 -8.14 -4.54
C ILE A 7 8.86 -6.63 -4.81
N ASN A 8 8.59 -6.25 -6.05
CA ASN A 8 8.22 -4.89 -6.42
C ASN A 8 6.70 -4.79 -6.58
N ILE A 9 6.02 -4.11 -5.65
CA ILE A 9 4.56 -3.97 -5.74
C ILE A 9 4.08 -3.15 -6.95
N GLU A 10 4.94 -2.33 -7.56
CA GLU A 10 4.60 -1.57 -8.76
C GLU A 10 4.62 -2.41 -10.04
N ASP A 11 5.14 -3.64 -9.97
CA ASP A 11 5.10 -4.61 -11.04
C ASP A 11 3.88 -5.54 -10.84
N PRO A 12 2.81 -5.42 -11.66
CA PRO A 12 1.62 -6.27 -11.56
C PRO A 12 1.93 -7.77 -11.67
N ALA A 13 2.96 -8.14 -12.44
CA ALA A 13 3.36 -9.53 -12.62
C ALA A 13 3.97 -10.15 -11.33
N GLN A 14 4.44 -9.30 -10.40
CA GLN A 14 4.89 -9.73 -9.07
C GLN A 14 3.79 -9.56 -8.02
N LEU A 15 3.01 -8.47 -8.09
CA LEU A 15 2.00 -8.14 -7.10
C LEU A 15 0.83 -9.13 -7.13
N LEU A 16 0.31 -9.51 -8.30
CA LEU A 16 -0.85 -10.41 -8.38
C LEU A 16 -0.55 -11.81 -7.81
N PRO A 17 0.54 -12.50 -8.20
CA PRO A 17 0.89 -13.78 -7.60
C PRO A 17 1.18 -13.67 -6.10
N TYR A 18 1.76 -12.56 -5.64
CA TYR A 18 1.95 -12.31 -4.22
C TYR A 18 0.60 -12.23 -3.46
N LEU A 19 -0.38 -11.49 -3.98
CA LEU A 19 -1.69 -11.34 -3.35
C LEU A 19 -2.48 -12.67 -3.36
N ARG A 20 -2.45 -13.41 -4.46
CA ARG A 20 -3.06 -14.76 -4.57
C ARG A 20 -2.36 -15.77 -3.66
N GLY A 21 -1.03 -15.79 -3.63
CA GLY A 21 -0.24 -16.65 -2.74
C GLY A 21 -0.49 -16.40 -1.25
N ARG A 22 -0.96 -15.20 -0.90
CA ARG A 22 -1.41 -14.83 0.45
C ARG A 22 -2.92 -14.99 0.68
N ARG A 23 -3.67 -15.45 -0.32
CA ARG A 23 -5.14 -15.62 -0.30
C ARG A 23 -5.89 -14.32 0.03
N LEU A 24 -5.37 -13.18 -0.46
CA LEU A 24 -6.01 -11.87 -0.33
C LEU A 24 -6.89 -11.55 -1.54
N ILE A 25 -6.58 -12.16 -2.67
CA ILE A 25 -7.30 -12.07 -3.93
C ILE A 25 -7.52 -13.51 -4.40
N GLU A 26 -8.74 -13.81 -4.84
CA GLU A 26 -9.12 -15.13 -5.35
C GLU A 26 -8.51 -15.38 -6.73
N ASP A 27 -8.44 -16.64 -7.14
CA ASP A 27 -7.85 -17.02 -8.43
C ASP A 27 -8.68 -16.53 -9.63
N ASP A 28 -10.00 -16.39 -9.47
CA ASP A 28 -10.93 -15.89 -10.48
C ASP A 28 -11.10 -14.36 -10.45
N GLU A 29 -10.49 -13.68 -9.48
CA GLU A 29 -10.54 -12.24 -9.38
C GLU A 29 -9.45 -11.59 -10.26
N GLU A 30 -9.87 -10.65 -11.10
CA GLU A 30 -9.01 -9.88 -12.01
C GLU A 30 -8.96 -8.39 -11.57
N PRO A 31 -8.11 -8.04 -10.60
CA PRO A 31 -7.95 -6.66 -10.15
C PRO A 31 -7.16 -5.82 -11.17
N ALA A 32 -7.47 -4.52 -11.25
CA ALA A 32 -6.64 -3.58 -11.99
C ALA A 32 -5.67 -2.86 -11.05
N PHE A 33 -4.40 -2.79 -11.44
CA PHE A 33 -3.34 -2.15 -10.67
C PHE A 33 -2.98 -0.80 -11.26
N GLN A 34 -2.86 0.21 -10.40
CA GLN A 34 -2.46 1.56 -10.79
C GLN A 34 -1.44 2.11 -9.81
N ALA A 35 -0.20 2.36 -10.26
CA ALA A 35 0.78 3.08 -9.46
C ALA A 35 0.29 4.51 -9.19
N LEU A 36 0.38 4.93 -7.93
CA LEU A 36 -0.01 6.27 -7.47
C LEU A 36 1.23 7.16 -7.38
N ALA A 37 1.12 8.37 -7.91
CA ALA A 37 2.18 9.37 -7.89
C ALA A 37 2.12 10.26 -6.63
N GLY A 38 3.15 11.11 -6.45
CA GLY A 38 3.17 12.17 -5.43
C GLY A 38 3.83 11.80 -4.10
N GLY A 39 4.13 10.52 -3.88
CA GLY A 39 4.91 10.04 -2.73
C GLY A 39 6.36 9.75 -3.08
N VAL A 40 7.30 10.12 -2.20
CA VAL A 40 8.74 9.83 -2.38
C VAL A 40 9.24 8.69 -1.49
N SER A 41 8.53 8.40 -0.41
CA SER A 41 8.94 7.43 0.61
C SER A 41 8.41 6.03 0.40
N ASN A 42 7.33 5.85 -0.35
CA ASN A 42 6.74 4.55 -0.58
C ASN A 42 6.48 4.36 -2.07
N ARG A 43 6.57 3.12 -2.53
CA ARG A 43 5.73 2.67 -3.64
C ARG A 43 4.29 2.69 -3.16
N ALA A 44 3.37 3.15 -3.98
CA ALA A 44 1.95 3.13 -3.68
C ALA A 44 1.18 2.65 -4.89
N VAL A 45 0.33 1.63 -4.72
CA VAL A 45 -0.45 1.03 -5.80
C VAL A 45 -1.90 0.94 -5.36
N LEU A 46 -2.79 1.53 -6.17
CA LEU A 46 -4.23 1.31 -6.07
C LEU A 46 -4.56 -0.02 -6.74
N VAL A 47 -5.20 -0.90 -5.99
CA VAL A 47 -5.74 -2.19 -6.43
C VAL A 47 -7.25 -2.04 -6.55
N LYS A 48 -7.73 -1.91 -7.79
CA LYS A 48 -9.16 -1.79 -8.10
C LYS A 48 -9.76 -3.18 -8.22
N ARG A 49 -10.66 -3.54 -7.30
CA ARG A 49 -11.33 -4.83 -7.23
C ARG A 49 -12.79 -4.68 -7.68
N LYS A 50 -13.20 -5.35 -8.76
CA LYS A 50 -14.53 -5.15 -9.35
C LYS A 50 -15.62 -5.68 -8.42
N GLY A 51 -16.59 -4.84 -8.06
CA GLY A 51 -17.70 -5.22 -7.16
C GLY A 51 -17.27 -5.52 -5.73
N ARG A 52 -16.03 -5.20 -5.37
CA ARG A 52 -15.43 -5.39 -4.06
C ARG A 52 -14.76 -4.09 -3.61
N GLU A 53 -14.39 -4.04 -2.35
CA GLU A 53 -13.61 -2.92 -1.83
C GLU A 53 -12.25 -2.82 -2.52
N SER A 54 -11.88 -1.63 -2.98
CA SER A 54 -10.57 -1.37 -3.55
C SER A 54 -9.57 -1.01 -2.45
N TRP A 55 -8.29 -1.26 -2.70
CA TRP A 55 -7.23 -1.08 -1.71
C TRP A 55 -6.13 -0.16 -2.21
N VAL A 56 -5.42 0.48 -1.29
CA VAL A 56 -4.09 1.06 -1.55
C VAL A 56 -3.06 0.23 -0.82
N ILE A 57 -2.11 -0.32 -1.59
CA ILE A 57 -0.96 -1.06 -1.07
C ILE A 57 0.26 -0.14 -1.11
N LYS A 58 0.96 -0.03 0.02
CA LYS A 58 2.19 0.73 0.18
C LYS A 58 3.34 -0.22 0.48
N GLN A 59 4.50 0.06 -0.10
CA GLN A 59 5.76 -0.62 0.22
C GLN A 59 6.83 0.43 0.50
N ALA A 60 7.44 0.39 1.68
CA ALA A 60 8.43 1.37 2.07
C ALA A 60 9.77 1.19 1.35
N LEU A 61 10.30 2.31 0.87
CA LEU A 61 11.61 2.36 0.24
C LEU A 61 12.70 2.63 1.28
N ASN A 62 13.86 2.00 1.10
CA ASN A 62 15.06 2.33 1.88
C ASN A 62 15.63 3.69 1.43
N LYS A 63 15.81 3.87 0.11
CA LYS A 63 16.18 5.16 -0.49
C LYS A 63 14.93 5.87 -1.01
N LEU A 64 14.69 7.09 -0.54
CA LEU A 64 13.57 7.93 -0.98
C LEU A 64 13.80 8.39 -2.43
N ARG A 65 12.71 8.57 -3.19
CA ARG A 65 12.72 9.03 -4.58
C ARG A 65 12.85 10.57 -4.65
N VAL A 66 13.96 11.08 -4.16
CA VAL A 66 14.34 12.51 -4.23
C VAL A 66 15.71 12.65 -4.88
N GLN A 67 16.09 13.87 -5.28
CA GLN A 67 17.33 14.13 -6.02
C GLN A 67 18.59 13.85 -5.20
N VAL A 68 18.53 14.12 -3.89
CA VAL A 68 19.64 13.87 -2.97
C VAL A 68 19.59 12.46 -2.42
N ASP A 69 20.73 11.94 -2.01
CA ASP A 69 20.81 10.66 -1.31
C ASP A 69 20.16 10.77 0.06
N TRP A 70 18.90 10.34 0.13
CA TRP A 70 18.11 10.32 1.35
C TRP A 70 17.63 8.90 1.66
N PHE A 71 18.14 8.35 2.76
CA PHE A 71 17.81 7.01 3.25
C PHE A 71 16.91 7.05 4.50
N SER A 72 16.06 6.05 4.63
CA SER A 72 15.21 5.85 5.79
C SER A 72 14.87 4.38 5.96
N ALA A 73 14.91 3.91 7.22
CA ALA A 73 14.53 2.56 7.60
C ALA A 73 13.11 2.21 7.08
N PRO A 74 12.94 1.17 6.23
CA PRO A 74 11.63 0.75 5.72
C PRO A 74 10.63 0.32 6.80
N GLU A 75 11.12 -0.12 7.96
CA GLU A 75 10.35 -0.56 9.13
C GLU A 75 9.42 0.53 9.68
N ARG A 76 9.61 1.79 9.24
CA ARG A 76 8.67 2.90 9.50
C ARG A 76 7.25 2.57 9.05
N ILE A 77 7.05 1.72 8.04
CA ILE A 77 5.70 1.37 7.57
C ILE A 77 4.90 0.61 8.62
N GLN A 78 5.57 -0.10 9.54
CA GLN A 78 4.94 -0.75 10.69
C GLN A 78 4.33 0.29 11.64
N ARG A 79 4.95 1.48 11.75
CA ARG A 79 4.41 2.59 12.55
C ARG A 79 3.19 3.20 11.86
N GLU A 80 3.21 3.29 10.53
CA GLU A 80 2.04 3.71 9.73
C GLU A 80 0.86 2.73 9.93
N ALA A 81 1.13 1.42 9.89
CA ALA A 81 0.14 0.38 10.15
C ALA A 81 -0.45 0.47 11.58
N ALA A 82 0.42 0.63 12.59
CA ALA A 82 0.00 0.83 13.97
C ALA A 82 -0.85 2.10 14.12
N GLY A 83 -0.43 3.20 13.50
CA GLY A 83 -1.17 4.46 13.48
C GLY A 83 -2.56 4.34 12.87
N LEU A 84 -2.71 3.65 11.73
CA LEU A 84 -4.03 3.40 11.13
C LEU A 84 -4.96 2.66 12.09
N ARG A 85 -4.48 1.59 12.73
CA ARG A 85 -5.27 0.81 13.70
C ARG A 85 -5.68 1.66 14.91
N SER A 86 -4.75 2.44 15.47
CA SER A 86 -5.05 3.31 16.61
C SER A 86 -6.00 4.47 16.24
N LEU A 87 -5.84 5.08 15.08
CA LEU A 87 -6.71 6.16 14.65
C LEU A 87 -8.13 5.68 14.36
N ALA A 88 -8.29 4.48 13.79
CA ALA A 88 -9.60 3.90 13.53
C ALA A 88 -10.45 3.75 14.81
N SER A 89 -9.82 3.53 15.98
CA SER A 89 -10.55 3.46 17.25
C SER A 89 -10.90 4.83 17.84
N ILE A 90 -10.21 5.90 17.43
CA ILE A 90 -10.40 7.26 17.97
C ILE A 90 -11.35 8.07 17.06
N ILE A 91 -11.20 7.93 15.74
CA ILE A 91 -11.94 8.66 14.71
C ILE A 91 -12.47 7.70 13.63
N PRO A 92 -13.43 6.83 13.96
CA PRO A 92 -13.94 5.83 13.02
C PRO A 92 -14.54 6.50 11.77
N GLY A 93 -14.30 5.89 10.61
CA GLY A 93 -14.75 6.39 9.31
C GLY A 93 -13.98 7.59 8.74
N GLN A 94 -13.09 8.21 9.54
CA GLN A 94 -12.30 9.36 9.11
C GLN A 94 -10.93 8.99 8.54
N VAL A 95 -10.54 7.72 8.63
CA VAL A 95 -9.30 7.17 8.08
C VAL A 95 -9.59 5.93 7.24
N PRO A 96 -8.75 5.61 6.24
CA PRO A 96 -8.80 4.32 5.57
C PRO A 96 -8.68 3.17 6.58
N GLU A 97 -9.41 2.09 6.35
CA GLU A 97 -9.35 0.93 7.23
C GLU A 97 -8.08 0.11 6.94
N PHE A 98 -7.51 -0.47 7.98
CA PHE A 98 -6.38 -1.38 7.85
C PHE A 98 -6.85 -2.71 7.22
N VAL A 99 -6.12 -3.20 6.21
CA VAL A 99 -6.45 -4.47 5.55
C VAL A 99 -5.45 -5.56 5.96
N PHE A 100 -4.16 -5.37 5.68
CA PHE A 100 -3.11 -6.31 6.06
C PHE A 100 -1.73 -5.63 6.12
N GLU A 101 -0.75 -6.31 6.73
CA GLU A 101 0.66 -5.94 6.62
C GLU A 101 1.55 -7.17 6.39
N ASP A 102 2.70 -6.96 5.75
CA ASP A 102 3.80 -7.92 5.63
C ASP A 102 5.06 -7.24 6.17
N ILE A 103 5.42 -7.61 7.40
CA ILE A 103 6.57 -7.06 8.13
C ILE A 103 7.88 -7.40 7.43
N GLU A 104 8.01 -8.61 6.88
CA GLU A 104 9.25 -9.05 6.21
C GLU A 104 9.52 -8.23 4.94
N ARG A 105 8.46 -7.85 4.23
CA ARG A 105 8.55 -7.11 2.95
C ARG A 105 8.31 -5.62 3.09
N ASN A 106 8.05 -5.13 4.29
CA ASN A 106 7.66 -3.75 4.59
C ASN A 106 6.50 -3.28 3.72
N ILE A 107 5.41 -4.05 3.72
CA ILE A 107 4.18 -3.77 2.96
C ILE A 107 3.02 -3.55 3.92
N LEU A 108 2.18 -2.57 3.61
CA LEU A 108 0.92 -2.26 4.28
C LEU A 108 -0.17 -2.11 3.23
N ALA A 109 -1.34 -2.65 3.48
CA ALA A 109 -2.55 -2.36 2.70
C ALA A 109 -3.62 -1.72 3.57
N MET A 110 -4.30 -0.76 2.98
CA MET A 110 -5.46 -0.09 3.55
C MET A 110 -6.56 0.03 2.50
N THR A 111 -7.78 0.36 2.91
CA THR A 111 -8.87 0.61 1.97
C THR A 111 -8.57 1.84 1.12
N ALA A 112 -9.05 1.86 -0.12
CA ALA A 112 -8.93 3.04 -0.97
C ALA A 112 -9.97 4.08 -0.54
N VAL A 113 -9.61 5.36 -0.59
CA VAL A 113 -10.58 6.45 -0.38
C VAL A 113 -11.66 6.35 -1.46
N PRO A 114 -12.96 6.32 -1.11
CA PRO A 114 -14.03 6.28 -2.09
C PRO A 114 -13.96 7.43 -3.10
N GLN A 115 -14.41 7.18 -4.33
CA GLN A 115 -14.56 8.23 -5.33
C GLN A 115 -15.96 8.88 -5.20
N PRO A 116 -16.10 10.17 -5.54
CA PRO A 116 -15.04 11.09 -5.94
C PRO A 116 -14.22 11.59 -4.74
N HIS A 117 -12.91 11.75 -4.92
CA HIS A 117 -12.07 12.49 -3.99
C HIS A 117 -11.01 13.31 -4.73
N ALA A 118 -10.48 14.32 -4.05
CA ALA A 118 -9.41 15.15 -4.56
C ALA A 118 -8.33 15.34 -3.49
N ASN A 119 -7.09 15.46 -3.94
CA ASN A 119 -5.98 15.76 -3.04
C ASN A 119 -6.07 17.24 -2.64
N TRP A 120 -6.08 17.53 -1.34
CA TRP A 120 -6.14 18.92 -0.86
C TRP A 120 -5.07 19.82 -1.50
N LYS A 121 -3.87 19.28 -1.76
CA LYS A 121 -2.75 20.03 -2.35
C LYS A 121 -2.99 20.52 -3.77
N THR A 122 -4.02 20.04 -4.46
CA THR A 122 -4.34 20.50 -5.83
C THR A 122 -5.30 21.69 -5.85
N PHE A 123 -5.81 22.12 -4.69
CA PHE A 123 -6.68 23.28 -4.57
C PHE A 123 -5.95 24.57 -4.19
N VAL A 124 -4.64 24.50 -3.98
CA VAL A 124 -3.78 25.62 -3.55
C VAL A 124 -2.75 25.96 -4.60
#